data_AF-A0A3N8NV28-F1
#
_entry.id   AF-A0A3N8NV28-F1
#
_cell.length_a   1.000
_cell.length_b   1.000
_cell.length_c   1.000
_cell.angle_alpha   90.00
_cell.angle_beta   90.00
_cell.angle_gamma   90.00
#
_symmetry.space_group_name_H-M   'P 1'
#
loop_
_entity.id
_entity.type
_entity.pdbx_description
1 polymer ?
#
loop_
_entity_poly.entity_id
_entity_poly.type
_entity_poly.pdbx_seq_one_letter_code
_entity_poly.pdbx_strand_id
1 'polypeptide(L)'
;MNVRSFNSVVDEARLVASPAETVVRYLEDRGAQVAKQPFSETADEQFEQALLDRHDPLIDLALARWCCHLPTGQALLAAHRGDSTHDLAVRLSLLSNVTAGASFMSNGPTAFFGDSPKDWFPSATDEELTAFFKNPSLNNQFFEAFFNGGPSWTCLSEPQRLTAVRALTGNPRMSTPYDQSFADGYAEFSHNKVFEAAWKMAATVPNTKAWAFALGWLFDVLLPIGHGIDDPLIFAARWTPDDDEGIKHGSLSPFQNVRKGLAHLALAKNGKRVDEFLESDDPALRAAVYASRSLSADQIAAAVERDGAMGFDEMVRNTQLWRGQEHRDALRAASWAVVNADPHSDLLPHNLFTGMWERMEREHPSWFSDVAPSDPDDLDLPATRGDVHRVLETLAGSNTGVGLQQVGAAIQALNKRLGWVWWFSLGALLATVGHRL
;
A
#
# COMPACT_ATOMS: atom_id res chain seq x y z
N MET A 1 -17.85 -23.08 -24.63
CA MET A 1 -18.26 -22.28 -25.81
C MET A 1 -19.62 -21.68 -25.49
N ASN A 2 -19.68 -20.41 -25.12
CA ASN A 2 -20.96 -19.71 -25.01
C ASN A 2 -21.51 -19.55 -26.42
N VAL A 3 -22.71 -20.05 -26.66
CA VAL A 3 -23.38 -19.91 -27.96
C VAL A 3 -23.85 -18.45 -28.07
N ARG A 4 -23.30 -17.72 -29.04
CA ARG A 4 -23.66 -16.31 -29.32
C ARG A 4 -25.17 -16.24 -29.57
N SER A 5 -25.87 -15.44 -28.77
CA SER A 5 -27.32 -15.27 -28.91
C SER A 5 -27.64 -14.24 -30.00
N PHE A 6 -28.83 -14.30 -30.60
CA PHE A 6 -29.26 -13.25 -31.54
C PHE A 6 -29.26 -11.86 -30.87
N ASN A 7 -29.70 -11.79 -29.60
CA ASN A 7 -29.73 -10.54 -28.84
C ASN A 7 -28.32 -9.95 -28.68
N SER A 8 -27.31 -10.77 -28.38
CA SER A 8 -25.93 -10.30 -28.24
C SER A 8 -25.38 -9.76 -29.56
N VAL A 9 -25.68 -10.38 -30.70
CA VAL A 9 -25.27 -9.87 -32.02
C VAL A 9 -25.91 -8.51 -32.32
N VAL A 10 -27.19 -8.32 -31.99
CA VAL A 10 -27.89 -7.04 -32.19
C VAL A 10 -27.34 -5.95 -31.27
N ASP A 11 -27.08 -6.27 -30.00
CA ASP A 11 -26.51 -5.33 -29.03
C ASP A 11 -25.07 -4.93 -29.42
N GLU A 12 -24.25 -5.88 -29.88
CA GLU A 12 -22.90 -5.63 -30.39
C GLU A 12 -22.94 -4.69 -31.61
N ALA A 13 -23.81 -4.96 -32.60
CA ALA A 13 -23.96 -4.09 -33.76
C ALA A 13 -24.43 -2.68 -33.37
N ARG A 14 -25.33 -2.56 -32.38
CA ARG A 14 -25.74 -1.26 -31.83
C ARG A 14 -24.57 -0.53 -31.20
N LEU A 15 -23.74 -1.21 -30.41
CA LEU A 15 -22.57 -0.63 -29.75
C LEU A 15 -21.51 -0.17 -30.76
N VAL A 16 -21.24 -0.96 -31.81
CA VAL A 16 -20.34 -0.57 -32.90
C VAL A 16 -20.78 0.73 -33.56
N ALA A 17 -22.08 0.96 -33.70
CA ALA A 17 -22.63 2.21 -34.25
C ALA A 17 -22.84 3.34 -33.22
N SER A 18 -22.61 3.09 -31.92
CA SER A 18 -22.89 4.06 -30.85
C SER A 18 -21.78 5.11 -30.70
N PRO A 19 -22.06 6.28 -30.10
CA PRO A 19 -21.04 7.27 -29.74
C PRO A 19 -19.94 6.66 -28.85
N ALA A 20 -18.72 7.18 -28.95
CA ALA A 20 -17.55 6.64 -28.25
C ALA A 20 -17.77 6.56 -26.73
N GLU A 21 -18.40 7.56 -26.12
CA GLU A 21 -18.68 7.59 -24.68
C GLU A 21 -19.60 6.45 -24.23
N THR A 22 -20.50 6.01 -25.11
CA THR A 22 -21.38 4.87 -24.84
C THR A 22 -20.60 3.56 -24.87
N VAL A 23 -19.68 3.42 -25.83
CA VAL A 23 -18.78 2.26 -25.93
C VAL A 23 -17.84 2.19 -24.73
N VAL A 24 -17.27 3.31 -24.30
CA VAL A 24 -16.39 3.38 -23.12
C VAL A 24 -17.09 2.86 -21.88
N ARG A 25 -18.30 3.37 -21.58
CA ARG A 25 -19.08 2.93 -20.43
C ARG A 25 -19.37 1.44 -20.49
N TYR A 26 -19.73 0.94 -21.67
CA TYR A 26 -19.95 -0.49 -21.86
C TYR A 26 -18.68 -1.33 -21.59
N LEU A 27 -17.52 -0.91 -22.12
CA LEU A 27 -16.25 -1.61 -21.92
C LEU A 27 -15.80 -1.57 -20.46
N GLU A 28 -16.03 -0.45 -19.76
CA GLU A 28 -15.75 -0.30 -18.33
C GLU A 28 -16.61 -1.25 -17.49
N ASP A 29 -17.93 -1.27 -17.72
CA ASP A 29 -18.87 -2.14 -17.01
C ASP A 29 -18.55 -3.63 -17.28
N ARG A 30 -18.30 -3.97 -18.55
CA ARG A 30 -17.88 -5.32 -18.97
C ARG A 30 -16.56 -5.72 -18.31
N GLY A 31 -15.55 -4.85 -18.35
CA GLY A 31 -14.25 -5.11 -17.76
C GLY A 31 -14.33 -5.32 -16.25
N ALA A 32 -15.14 -4.52 -15.55
CA ALA A 32 -15.40 -4.69 -14.12
C ALA A 32 -16.12 -6.01 -13.81
N GLN A 33 -17.02 -6.45 -14.69
CA GLN A 33 -17.70 -7.74 -14.56
C GLN A 33 -16.73 -8.91 -14.78
N VAL A 34 -15.94 -8.89 -15.87
CA VAL A 34 -14.96 -9.94 -16.19
C VAL A 34 -13.90 -10.07 -15.10
N ALA A 35 -13.44 -8.95 -14.53
CA ALA A 35 -12.50 -8.97 -13.41
C ALA A 35 -13.07 -9.67 -12.16
N LYS A 36 -14.40 -9.63 -11.95
CA LYS A 36 -15.08 -10.34 -10.85
C LYS A 36 -15.47 -11.77 -11.20
N GLN A 37 -15.84 -12.01 -12.46
CA GLN A 37 -16.38 -13.27 -12.96
C GLN A 37 -15.78 -13.58 -14.35
N PRO A 38 -14.57 -14.14 -14.42
CA PRO A 38 -13.89 -14.33 -15.70
C PRO A 38 -14.65 -15.19 -16.72
N PHE A 39 -15.51 -16.09 -16.25
CA PHE A 39 -16.33 -16.97 -17.09
C PHE A 39 -17.63 -16.34 -17.59
N SER A 40 -17.94 -15.09 -17.20
CA SER A 40 -19.15 -14.37 -17.66
C SER A 40 -18.94 -13.62 -18.97
N GLU A 41 -17.81 -13.81 -19.65
CA GLU A 41 -17.56 -13.16 -20.94
C GLU A 41 -18.55 -13.68 -22.00
N THR A 42 -19.19 -12.73 -22.69
CA THR A 42 -20.24 -12.98 -23.68
C THR A 42 -19.93 -12.35 -25.03
N ALA A 43 -19.05 -11.35 -25.08
CA ALA A 43 -18.58 -10.73 -26.31
C ALA A 43 -17.37 -11.50 -26.86
N ASP A 44 -17.39 -11.75 -28.17
CA ASP A 44 -16.29 -12.45 -28.83
C ASP A 44 -15.23 -11.50 -29.40
N GLU A 45 -14.15 -12.10 -29.90
CA GLU A 45 -13.02 -11.38 -30.48
C GLU A 45 -13.43 -10.48 -31.65
N GLN A 46 -14.42 -10.90 -32.45
CA GLN A 46 -14.90 -10.12 -33.60
C GLN A 46 -15.54 -8.80 -33.17
N PHE A 47 -16.18 -8.76 -32.00
CA PHE A 47 -16.74 -7.54 -31.47
C PHE A 47 -15.65 -6.53 -31.06
N GLU A 48 -14.62 -6.96 -30.33
CA GLU A 48 -13.51 -6.06 -29.97
C GLU A 48 -12.77 -5.56 -31.22
N GLN A 49 -12.58 -6.42 -32.23
CA GLN A 49 -12.00 -6.01 -33.50
C GLN A 49 -12.87 -4.97 -34.22
N ALA A 50 -14.20 -5.16 -34.26
CA ALA A 50 -15.11 -4.20 -34.88
C ALA A 50 -15.12 -2.83 -34.17
N LEU A 51 -14.87 -2.81 -32.86
CA LEU A 51 -14.67 -1.56 -32.12
C LEU A 51 -13.33 -0.91 -32.45
N LEU A 52 -12.25 -1.70 -32.55
CA LEU A 52 -10.91 -1.23 -32.90
C LEU A 52 -10.85 -0.65 -34.31
N ASP A 53 -11.56 -1.25 -35.27
CA ASP A 53 -11.63 -0.80 -36.66
C ASP A 53 -12.30 0.59 -36.82
N ARG A 54 -12.89 1.14 -35.75
CA ARG A 54 -13.44 2.50 -35.74
C ARG A 54 -12.36 3.58 -35.69
N HIS A 55 -11.13 3.24 -35.27
CA HIS A 55 -10.01 4.17 -35.13
C HIS A 55 -10.37 5.44 -34.32
N ASP A 56 -11.15 5.26 -33.25
CA ASP A 56 -11.55 6.34 -32.36
C ASP A 56 -10.61 6.35 -31.13
N PRO A 57 -9.86 7.44 -30.89
CA PRO A 57 -8.88 7.51 -29.80
C PRO A 57 -9.45 7.18 -28.41
N LEU A 58 -10.71 7.54 -28.16
CA LEU A 58 -11.34 7.27 -26.87
C LEU A 58 -11.71 5.78 -26.73
N ILE A 59 -12.09 5.14 -27.83
CA ILE A 59 -12.35 3.69 -27.88
C ILE A 59 -11.04 2.91 -27.75
N ASP A 60 -9.96 3.35 -28.41
CA ASP A 60 -8.65 2.70 -28.33
C ASP A 60 -8.13 2.69 -26.88
N LEU A 61 -8.29 3.80 -26.16
CA LEU A 61 -7.92 3.89 -24.75
C LEU A 61 -8.76 2.95 -23.87
N ALA A 62 -10.08 2.88 -24.12
CA ALA A 62 -10.98 2.00 -23.38
C ALA A 62 -10.69 0.52 -23.67
N LEU A 63 -10.49 0.16 -24.95
CA LEU A 63 -10.07 -1.19 -25.33
C LEU A 63 -8.74 -1.54 -24.71
N ALA A 64 -7.75 -0.65 -24.71
CA ALA A 64 -6.47 -0.91 -24.06
C ALA A 64 -6.65 -1.26 -22.57
N ARG A 65 -7.53 -0.53 -21.87
CA ARG A 65 -7.78 -0.74 -20.45
C ARG A 65 -8.59 -2.00 -20.12
N TRP A 66 -9.51 -2.42 -20.99
CA TRP A 66 -10.52 -3.46 -20.69
C TRP A 66 -10.70 -4.55 -21.76
N CYS A 67 -9.85 -4.62 -22.78
CA CYS A 67 -9.89 -5.70 -23.76
C CYS A 67 -9.69 -7.05 -23.06
N CYS A 68 -10.40 -8.06 -23.53
CA CYS A 68 -10.30 -9.43 -23.03
C CYS A 68 -9.59 -10.34 -24.04
N HIS A 69 -9.54 -9.94 -25.32
CA HIS A 69 -8.98 -10.77 -26.37
C HIS A 69 -7.57 -10.30 -26.76
N LEU A 70 -6.61 -11.25 -26.72
CA LEU A 70 -5.19 -10.96 -26.98
C LEU A 70 -4.93 -10.29 -28.33
N PRO A 71 -5.59 -10.68 -29.44
CA PRO A 71 -5.36 -10.04 -30.75
C PRO A 71 -5.67 -8.53 -30.74
N THR A 72 -6.70 -8.10 -30.00
CA THR A 72 -7.04 -6.68 -29.86
C THR A 72 -5.94 -5.91 -29.14
N GLY A 73 -5.46 -6.44 -28.00
CA GLY A 73 -4.37 -5.81 -27.26
C GLY A 73 -3.05 -5.78 -28.04
N GLN A 74 -2.73 -6.84 -28.78
CA GLN A 74 -1.56 -6.91 -29.65
C GLN A 74 -1.63 -5.89 -30.79
N ALA A 75 -2.80 -5.73 -31.40
CA ALA A 75 -3.02 -4.73 -32.45
C ALA A 75 -2.86 -3.31 -31.92
N LEU A 76 -3.43 -3.00 -30.74
CA LEU A 76 -3.26 -1.70 -30.07
C LEU A 76 -1.79 -1.42 -29.74
N LEU A 77 -1.07 -2.40 -29.18
CA LEU A 77 0.35 -2.25 -28.87
C LEU A 77 1.20 -2.00 -30.13
N ALA A 78 0.84 -2.64 -31.25
CA ALA A 78 1.52 -2.45 -32.53
C ALA A 78 1.21 -1.08 -33.17
N ALA A 79 -0.04 -0.62 -33.08
CA ALA A 79 -0.49 0.66 -33.65
C ALA A 79 0.08 1.86 -32.88
N HIS A 80 0.18 1.76 -31.55
CA HIS A 80 0.58 2.87 -30.68
C HIS A 80 2.04 2.77 -30.22
N ARG A 81 2.98 2.59 -31.16
CA ARG A 81 4.43 2.60 -30.88
C ARG A 81 5.07 3.99 -30.83
N GLY A 82 4.31 5.02 -31.17
CA GLY A 82 4.80 6.40 -31.23
C GLY A 82 5.02 7.05 -29.86
N ASP A 83 5.61 8.24 -29.87
CA ASP A 83 5.92 9.01 -28.65
C ASP A 83 4.85 10.04 -28.28
N SER A 84 3.66 9.98 -28.89
CA SER A 84 2.59 10.91 -28.54
C SER A 84 2.03 10.62 -27.14
N THR A 85 1.50 11.64 -26.47
CA THR A 85 0.83 11.47 -25.16
C THR A 85 -0.30 10.45 -25.23
N HIS A 86 -1.01 10.41 -26.37
CA HIS A 86 -2.09 9.45 -26.58
C HIS A 86 -1.55 8.02 -26.73
N ASP A 87 -0.49 7.81 -27.53
CA ASP A 87 0.12 6.49 -27.70
C ASP A 87 0.65 5.96 -26.35
N LEU A 88 1.32 6.81 -25.57
CA LEU A 88 1.77 6.45 -24.23
C LEU A 88 0.58 6.06 -23.33
N ALA A 89 -0.50 6.84 -23.33
CA ALA A 89 -1.69 6.55 -22.52
C ALA A 89 -2.33 5.19 -22.89
N VAL A 90 -2.39 4.86 -24.18
CA VAL A 90 -2.86 3.56 -24.67
C VAL A 90 -1.95 2.44 -24.17
N ARG A 91 -0.62 2.56 -24.35
CA ARG A 91 0.34 1.55 -23.87
C ARG A 91 0.27 1.35 -22.36
N LEU A 92 0.24 2.42 -21.56
CA LEU A 92 0.12 2.33 -20.11
C LEU A 92 -1.20 1.67 -19.68
N SER A 93 -2.30 1.98 -20.37
CA SER A 93 -3.60 1.38 -20.11
C SER A 93 -3.60 -0.13 -20.38
N LEU A 94 -2.95 -0.54 -21.47
CA LEU A 94 -2.77 -1.94 -21.85
C LEU A 94 -1.88 -2.70 -20.85
N LEU A 95 -0.74 -2.12 -20.46
CA LEU A 95 0.17 -2.74 -19.48
C LEU A 95 -0.47 -2.89 -18.09
N SER A 96 -1.45 -2.04 -17.78
CA SER A 96 -2.21 -2.07 -16.53
C SER A 96 -3.53 -2.84 -16.63
N ASN A 97 -3.84 -3.42 -17.80
CA ASN A 97 -5.07 -4.16 -18.04
C ASN A 97 -5.04 -5.48 -17.26
N VAL A 98 -6.04 -5.68 -16.40
CA VAL A 98 -6.20 -6.89 -15.58
C VAL A 98 -7.18 -7.89 -16.20
N THR A 99 -8.02 -7.46 -17.13
CA THR A 99 -9.05 -8.31 -17.77
C THR A 99 -8.43 -9.32 -18.73
N ALA A 100 -7.37 -8.93 -19.44
CA ALA A 100 -6.56 -9.86 -20.22
C ALA A 100 -5.91 -10.96 -19.34
N GLY A 101 -5.74 -10.69 -18.05
CA GLY A 101 -5.27 -11.61 -17.02
C GLY A 101 -6.32 -12.54 -16.41
N ALA A 102 -7.61 -12.35 -16.72
CA ALA A 102 -8.71 -12.98 -15.97
C ALA A 102 -8.86 -14.48 -16.26
N SER A 103 -8.33 -14.99 -17.38
CA SER A 103 -8.38 -16.42 -17.71
C SER A 103 -7.43 -17.24 -16.83
N PHE A 104 -7.86 -18.45 -16.43
CA PHE A 104 -7.15 -19.37 -15.51
C PHE A 104 -5.70 -19.72 -15.93
N MET A 105 -5.32 -19.52 -17.20
CA MET A 105 -3.96 -19.73 -17.72
C MET A 105 -3.36 -18.48 -18.38
N SER A 106 -3.88 -17.29 -18.04
CA SER A 106 -3.36 -16.05 -18.60
C SER A 106 -1.99 -15.72 -18.03
N ASN A 107 -1.12 -15.17 -18.88
CA ASN A 107 0.16 -14.59 -18.46
C ASN A 107 0.05 -13.07 -18.22
N GLY A 108 -1.17 -12.56 -18.06
CA GLY A 108 -1.44 -11.14 -17.84
C GLY A 108 -0.91 -10.28 -19.00
N PRO A 109 -0.32 -9.10 -18.73
CA PRO A 109 0.15 -8.20 -19.78
C PRO A 109 1.31 -8.76 -20.61
N THR A 110 1.99 -9.84 -20.16
CA THR A 110 3.06 -10.46 -20.96
C THR A 110 2.53 -11.09 -22.26
N ALA A 111 1.26 -11.49 -22.29
CA ALA A 111 0.64 -12.15 -23.43
C ALA A 111 0.47 -11.21 -24.65
N PHE A 112 0.53 -9.89 -24.45
CA PHE A 112 0.53 -8.91 -25.54
C PHE A 112 1.84 -8.88 -26.32
N PHE A 113 2.90 -9.51 -25.81
CA PHE A 113 4.22 -9.56 -26.44
C PHE A 113 4.49 -10.92 -27.11
N GLY A 114 3.44 -11.68 -27.44
CA GLY A 114 3.57 -13.03 -27.96
C GLY A 114 4.20 -13.95 -26.91
N ASP A 115 5.36 -14.52 -27.23
CA ASP A 115 6.04 -15.46 -26.34
C ASP A 115 6.77 -14.77 -25.18
N SER A 116 7.17 -13.50 -25.31
CA SER A 116 7.91 -12.80 -24.25
C SER A 116 8.07 -11.28 -24.43
N PRO A 117 8.02 -10.48 -23.36
CA PRO A 117 8.31 -9.03 -23.40
C PRO A 117 9.80 -8.66 -23.51
N LYS A 118 10.71 -9.63 -23.70
CA LYS A 118 12.17 -9.42 -23.66
C LYS A 118 12.67 -8.38 -24.64
N ASP A 119 12.15 -8.37 -25.86
CA ASP A 119 12.61 -7.46 -26.91
C ASP A 119 12.09 -6.03 -26.70
N TRP A 120 11.04 -5.89 -25.89
CA TRP A 120 10.45 -4.59 -25.55
C TRP A 120 11.12 -3.93 -24.35
N PHE A 121 11.56 -4.71 -23.35
CA PHE A 121 12.16 -4.17 -22.13
C PHE A 121 13.29 -3.15 -22.34
N PRO A 122 14.23 -3.33 -23.28
CA PRO A 122 15.31 -2.36 -23.49
C PRO A 122 14.81 -0.97 -23.92
N SER A 123 13.65 -0.88 -24.58
CA SER A 123 13.05 0.39 -25.01
C SER A 123 11.92 0.88 -24.11
N ALA A 124 11.56 0.14 -23.06
CA ALA A 124 10.48 0.52 -22.15
C ALA A 124 10.88 1.73 -21.28
N THR A 125 9.96 2.69 -21.19
CA THR A 125 10.04 3.86 -20.32
C THR A 125 9.82 3.50 -18.84
N ASP A 126 10.17 4.41 -17.93
CA ASP A 126 9.98 4.18 -16.49
C ASP A 126 8.48 4.07 -16.14
N GLU A 127 7.61 4.84 -16.79
CA GLU A 127 6.16 4.78 -16.62
C GLU A 127 5.61 3.43 -17.08
N GLU A 128 6.08 2.92 -18.22
CA GLU A 128 5.68 1.63 -18.76
C GLU A 128 6.15 0.46 -17.89
N LEU A 129 7.40 0.49 -17.43
CA LEU A 129 7.90 -0.51 -16.48
C LEU A 129 7.09 -0.45 -15.17
N THR A 130 6.77 0.75 -14.69
CA THR A 130 5.96 0.91 -13.49
C THR A 130 4.55 0.33 -13.65
N ALA A 131 3.88 0.63 -14.77
CA ALA A 131 2.56 0.10 -15.09
C ALA A 131 2.57 -1.44 -15.20
N PHE A 132 3.55 -1.99 -15.93
CA PHE A 132 3.70 -3.42 -16.13
C PHE A 132 3.95 -4.16 -14.82
N PHE A 133 4.94 -3.75 -14.03
CA PHE A 133 5.31 -4.43 -12.79
C PHE A 133 4.31 -4.23 -11.65
N LYS A 134 3.44 -3.21 -11.70
CA LYS A 134 2.32 -3.06 -10.76
C LYS A 134 1.10 -3.91 -11.12
N ASN A 135 1.04 -4.50 -12.31
CA ASN A 135 -0.13 -5.25 -12.74
C ASN A 135 -0.29 -6.55 -11.91
N PRO A 136 -1.43 -6.75 -11.22
CA PRO A 136 -1.65 -7.93 -10.37
C PRO A 136 -1.82 -9.23 -11.15
N SER A 137 -2.02 -9.18 -12.47
CA SER A 137 -2.19 -10.37 -13.31
C SER A 137 -0.89 -11.01 -13.79
N LEU A 138 0.27 -10.44 -13.46
CA LEU A 138 1.55 -11.10 -13.68
C LEU A 138 1.61 -12.41 -12.88
N ASN A 139 1.96 -13.51 -13.55
CA ASN A 139 1.92 -14.83 -12.95
C ASN A 139 3.16 -15.13 -12.08
N ASN A 140 3.06 -16.18 -11.25
CA ASN A 140 4.14 -16.59 -10.35
C ASN A 140 5.43 -16.96 -11.10
N GLN A 141 5.32 -17.60 -12.27
CA GLN A 141 6.47 -18.02 -13.08
C GLN A 141 7.29 -16.82 -13.57
N PHE A 142 6.63 -15.74 -13.97
CA PHE A 142 7.27 -14.50 -14.37
C PHE A 142 8.09 -13.92 -13.22
N PHE A 143 7.48 -13.78 -12.03
CA PHE A 143 8.18 -13.21 -10.88
C PHE A 143 9.33 -14.11 -10.39
N GLU A 144 9.12 -15.42 -10.30
CA GLU A 144 10.18 -16.36 -9.92
C GLU A 144 11.36 -16.25 -10.89
N ALA A 145 11.10 -16.23 -12.21
CA ALA A 145 12.15 -16.07 -13.21
C ALA A 145 12.83 -14.70 -13.13
N PHE A 146 12.07 -13.62 -12.92
CA PHE A 146 12.58 -12.26 -12.81
C PHE A 146 13.53 -12.11 -11.62
N PHE A 147 13.11 -12.51 -10.42
CA PHE A 147 13.92 -12.37 -9.21
C PHE A 147 15.16 -13.27 -9.20
N ASN A 148 15.11 -14.43 -9.86
CA ASN A 148 16.26 -15.33 -10.00
C ASN A 148 17.21 -14.96 -11.14
N GLY A 149 17.11 -13.75 -11.72
CA GLY A 149 18.02 -13.29 -12.76
C GLY A 149 17.77 -13.92 -14.14
N GLY A 150 16.54 -14.34 -14.40
CA GLY A 150 16.13 -14.93 -15.66
C GLY A 150 16.12 -13.93 -16.83
N PRO A 151 15.62 -14.35 -18.01
CA PRO A 151 15.78 -13.56 -19.23
C PRO A 151 15.25 -12.12 -19.16
N SER A 152 14.05 -11.91 -18.60
CA SER A 152 13.47 -10.57 -18.42
C SER A 152 14.36 -9.65 -17.59
N TRP A 153 15.05 -10.20 -16.58
CA TRP A 153 16.00 -9.44 -15.77
C TRP A 153 17.24 -9.05 -16.58
N THR A 154 17.78 -10.00 -17.36
CA THR A 154 19.01 -9.77 -18.13
C THR A 154 18.84 -8.69 -19.21
N CYS A 155 17.64 -8.54 -19.78
CA CYS A 155 17.33 -7.53 -20.80
C CYS A 155 17.26 -6.10 -20.25
N LEU A 156 17.02 -5.92 -18.95
CA LEU A 156 16.91 -4.61 -18.33
C LEU A 156 18.28 -4.06 -17.96
N SER A 157 18.49 -2.76 -18.19
CA SER A 157 19.60 -2.02 -17.60
C SER A 157 19.46 -1.91 -16.07
N GLU A 158 20.54 -1.58 -15.36
CA GLU A 158 20.47 -1.42 -13.89
C GLU A 158 19.42 -0.38 -13.44
N PRO A 159 19.33 0.83 -14.03
CA PRO A 159 18.27 1.79 -13.67
C PRO A 159 16.86 1.20 -13.86
N GLN A 160 16.63 0.50 -14.97
CA GLN A 160 15.32 -0.13 -15.23
C GLN A 160 15.01 -1.26 -14.26
N ARG A 161 16.01 -2.04 -13.83
CA ARG A 161 15.82 -3.07 -12.78
C ARG A 161 15.43 -2.42 -11.45
N LEU A 162 16.05 -1.30 -11.08
CA LEU A 162 15.68 -0.55 -9.89
C LEU A 162 14.25 0.02 -10.00
N THR A 163 13.86 0.54 -11.16
CA THR A 163 12.48 0.99 -11.43
C THR A 163 11.49 -0.18 -11.28
N ALA A 164 11.78 -1.33 -11.88
CA ALA A 164 10.94 -2.53 -11.78
C ALA A 164 10.77 -3.01 -10.33
N VAL A 165 11.86 -3.09 -9.56
CA VAL A 165 11.84 -3.50 -8.14
C VAL A 165 11.05 -2.52 -7.29
N ARG A 166 11.18 -1.21 -7.53
CA ARG A 166 10.38 -0.20 -6.83
C ARG A 166 8.90 -0.29 -7.22
N ALA A 167 8.58 -0.53 -8.48
CA ALA A 167 7.21 -0.66 -8.94
C ALA A 167 6.48 -1.84 -8.28
N LEU A 168 7.18 -2.95 -8.03
CA LEU A 168 6.67 -4.13 -7.34
C LEU A 168 6.11 -3.85 -5.94
N THR A 169 6.57 -2.79 -5.27
CA THR A 169 6.01 -2.36 -3.97
C THR A 169 4.51 -2.06 -4.02
N GLY A 170 4.03 -1.60 -5.19
CA GLY A 170 2.62 -1.34 -5.45
C GLY A 170 1.89 -2.52 -6.10
N ASN A 171 2.55 -3.67 -6.31
CA ASN A 171 1.90 -4.86 -6.83
C ASN A 171 1.26 -5.65 -5.68
N PRO A 172 -0.07 -5.90 -5.69
CA PRO A 172 -0.75 -6.66 -4.65
C PRO A 172 -0.14 -8.04 -4.41
N ARG A 173 0.46 -8.66 -5.44
CA ARG A 173 1.07 -9.98 -5.33
C ARG A 173 2.19 -10.05 -4.27
N MET A 174 2.87 -8.95 -3.98
CA MET A 174 3.95 -8.91 -2.99
C MET A 174 3.45 -8.96 -1.54
N SER A 175 2.18 -8.67 -1.28
CA SER A 175 1.61 -8.60 0.07
C SER A 175 0.39 -9.51 0.29
N THR A 176 -0.16 -10.14 -0.75
CA THR A 176 -1.34 -11.02 -0.64
C THR A 176 -0.98 -12.45 -0.23
N PRO A 177 -1.52 -12.96 0.90
CA PRO A 177 -1.37 -14.36 1.30
C PRO A 177 -1.99 -15.33 0.29
N TYR A 178 -1.56 -16.58 0.31
CA TYR A 178 -2.17 -17.61 -0.53
C TYR A 178 -3.64 -17.84 -0.14
N ASP A 179 -4.52 -17.93 -1.15
CA ASP A 179 -5.92 -18.26 -0.92
C ASP A 179 -6.08 -19.77 -0.65
N GLN A 180 -6.34 -20.10 0.62
CA GLN A 180 -6.53 -21.48 1.07
C GLN A 180 -7.84 -22.13 0.58
N SER A 181 -8.71 -21.39 -0.11
CA SER A 181 -9.95 -21.94 -0.68
C SER A 181 -9.70 -23.04 -1.72
N PHE A 182 -8.50 -23.06 -2.33
CA PHE A 182 -8.07 -24.06 -3.30
C PHE A 182 -6.74 -24.70 -2.86
N ALA A 183 -6.76 -25.98 -2.50
CA ALA A 183 -5.59 -26.65 -1.92
C ALA A 183 -5.20 -27.89 -2.74
N ASP A 184 -4.36 -27.72 -3.76
CA ASP A 184 -3.68 -28.83 -4.46
C ASP A 184 -2.21 -29.00 -4.04
N GLY A 185 -1.73 -28.15 -3.12
CA GLY A 185 -0.36 -28.10 -2.61
C GLY A 185 0.67 -27.51 -3.59
N TYR A 186 0.50 -27.76 -4.89
CA TYR A 186 1.38 -27.22 -5.92
C TYR A 186 1.19 -25.71 -6.12
N ALA A 187 -0.07 -25.24 -6.12
CA ALA A 187 -0.39 -23.83 -6.26
C ALA A 187 0.13 -23.01 -5.07
N GLU A 188 -0.02 -23.50 -3.84
CA GLU A 188 0.57 -22.88 -2.64
C GLU A 188 2.10 -22.84 -2.72
N PHE A 189 2.72 -23.95 -3.11
CA PHE A 189 4.18 -24.02 -3.29
C PHE A 189 4.67 -23.01 -4.34
N SER A 190 4.02 -22.93 -5.50
CA SER A 190 4.32 -21.96 -6.55
C SER A 190 4.11 -20.52 -6.07
N HIS A 191 3.07 -20.27 -5.27
CA HIS A 191 2.82 -18.96 -4.67
C HIS A 191 3.95 -18.56 -3.72
N ASN A 192 4.37 -19.46 -2.84
CA ASN A 192 5.37 -19.14 -1.82
C ASN A 192 6.79 -18.97 -2.40
N LYS A 193 7.10 -19.63 -3.53
CA LYS A 193 8.37 -19.48 -4.25
C LYS A 193 8.68 -18.05 -4.70
N VAL A 194 7.65 -17.26 -5.02
CA VAL A 194 7.84 -15.87 -5.45
C VAL A 194 8.47 -15.03 -4.34
N PHE A 195 7.97 -15.17 -3.10
CA PHE A 195 8.50 -14.45 -1.94
C PHE A 195 9.93 -14.88 -1.65
N GLU A 196 10.20 -16.18 -1.67
CA GLU A 196 11.54 -16.71 -1.47
C GLU A 196 12.55 -16.15 -2.49
N ALA A 197 12.17 -16.10 -3.77
CA ALA A 197 13.02 -15.55 -4.82
C ALA A 197 13.29 -14.05 -4.60
N ALA A 198 12.27 -13.28 -4.20
CA ALA A 198 12.43 -11.87 -3.86
C ALA A 198 13.38 -11.65 -2.67
N TRP A 199 13.25 -12.42 -1.59
CA TRP A 199 14.15 -12.35 -0.44
C TRP A 199 15.61 -12.71 -0.82
N LYS A 200 15.79 -13.72 -1.70
CA LYS A 200 17.12 -14.14 -2.19
C LYS A 200 17.84 -13.08 -3.02
N MET A 201 17.15 -12.06 -3.53
CA MET A 201 17.81 -10.92 -4.18
C MET A 201 18.84 -10.25 -3.29
N ALA A 202 18.62 -10.21 -1.97
CA ALA A 202 19.58 -9.62 -1.02
C ALA A 202 20.97 -10.27 -1.06
N ALA A 203 21.07 -11.52 -1.53
CA ALA A 203 22.32 -12.24 -1.68
C ALA A 203 23.03 -11.96 -3.02
N THR A 204 22.31 -11.54 -4.06
CA THR A 204 22.79 -11.53 -5.45
C THR A 204 22.96 -10.14 -6.06
N VAL A 205 22.10 -9.18 -5.71
CA VAL A 205 22.16 -7.83 -6.30
C VAL A 205 23.32 -7.02 -5.71
N PRO A 206 23.90 -6.03 -6.42
CA PRO A 206 25.00 -5.21 -5.90
C PRO A 206 24.69 -4.57 -4.52
N ASN A 207 25.70 -4.51 -3.65
CA ASN A 207 25.60 -3.87 -2.34
C ASN A 207 25.85 -2.37 -2.49
N THR A 208 24.87 -1.64 -3.03
CA THR A 208 24.95 -0.18 -3.23
C THR A 208 23.74 0.51 -2.59
N LYS A 209 23.85 1.81 -2.31
CA LYS A 209 22.76 2.60 -1.70
C LYS A 209 21.48 2.56 -2.53
N ALA A 210 21.59 2.55 -3.87
CA ALA A 210 20.44 2.49 -4.77
C ALA A 210 19.68 1.16 -4.66
N TRP A 211 20.41 0.05 -4.60
CA TRP A 211 19.84 -1.29 -4.39
C TRP A 211 19.28 -1.46 -2.98
N ALA A 212 19.99 -0.97 -1.97
CA ALA A 212 19.52 -1.00 -0.59
C ALA A 212 18.19 -0.26 -0.44
N PHE A 213 18.05 0.89 -1.08
CA PHE A 213 16.80 1.65 -1.11
C PHE A 213 15.66 0.87 -1.79
N ALA A 214 15.92 0.29 -2.97
CA ALA A 214 14.89 -0.46 -3.71
C ALA A 214 14.46 -1.73 -2.97
N LEU A 215 15.41 -2.49 -2.41
CA LEU A 215 15.12 -3.69 -1.63
C LEU A 215 14.43 -3.37 -0.31
N GLY A 216 14.84 -2.31 0.40
CA GLY A 216 14.20 -1.90 1.64
C GLY A 216 12.69 -1.68 1.46
N TRP A 217 12.30 -0.91 0.43
CA TRP A 217 10.89 -0.68 0.12
C TRP A 217 10.15 -1.96 -0.28
N LEU A 218 10.78 -2.84 -1.07
CA LEU A 218 10.17 -4.12 -1.43
C LEU A 218 9.94 -4.97 -0.17
N PHE A 219 10.93 -5.05 0.71
CA PHE A 219 10.87 -5.88 1.92
C PHE A 219 9.90 -5.37 2.98
N ASP A 220 9.61 -4.06 3.01
CA ASP A 220 8.58 -3.49 3.88
C ASP A 220 7.17 -3.99 3.54
N VAL A 221 6.90 -4.34 2.27
CA VAL A 221 5.59 -4.86 1.83
C VAL A 221 5.55 -6.37 1.63
N LEU A 222 6.72 -7.02 1.55
CA LEU A 222 6.84 -8.43 1.20
C LEU A 222 6.37 -9.33 2.34
N LEU A 223 5.57 -10.35 2.04
CA LEU A 223 5.23 -11.36 3.03
C LEU A 223 6.49 -12.06 3.56
N PRO A 224 6.60 -12.31 4.88
CA PRO A 224 7.78 -12.92 5.49
C PRO A 224 7.77 -14.45 5.30
N ILE A 225 7.72 -14.88 4.04
CA ILE A 225 7.72 -16.27 3.59
C ILE A 225 9.02 -16.55 2.85
N GLY A 226 9.83 -17.48 3.36
CA GLY A 226 11.12 -17.85 2.79
C GLY A 226 11.53 -19.25 3.23
N HIS A 227 10.79 -20.28 2.79
CA HIS A 227 10.98 -21.65 3.26
C HIS A 227 12.39 -22.18 2.97
N GLY A 228 12.92 -21.94 1.77
CA GLY A 228 14.28 -22.33 1.37
C GLY A 228 15.40 -21.37 1.77
N ILE A 229 15.17 -20.48 2.75
CA ILE A 229 16.21 -19.62 3.35
C ILE A 229 16.35 -20.00 4.82
N ASP A 230 17.41 -20.72 5.19
CA ASP A 230 17.58 -21.23 6.55
C ASP A 230 17.74 -20.11 7.58
N ASP A 231 18.73 -19.23 7.38
CA ASP A 231 18.95 -18.04 8.21
C ASP A 231 19.04 -16.77 7.35
N PRO A 232 17.97 -15.94 7.33
CA PRO A 232 17.97 -14.66 6.61
C PRO A 232 19.07 -13.69 7.06
N LEU A 233 19.57 -13.82 8.29
CA LEU A 233 20.60 -12.91 8.79
C LEU A 233 21.96 -13.10 8.12
N ILE A 234 22.20 -14.27 7.49
CA ILE A 234 23.37 -14.47 6.62
C ILE A 234 23.37 -13.46 5.48
N PHE A 235 22.20 -13.18 4.90
CA PHE A 235 22.07 -12.15 3.87
C PHE A 235 22.19 -10.76 4.49
N ALA A 236 21.66 -10.55 5.70
CA ALA A 236 21.70 -9.25 6.37
C ALA A 236 23.13 -8.79 6.66
N ALA A 237 24.03 -9.70 7.03
CA ALA A 237 25.45 -9.43 7.28
C ALA A 237 26.19 -8.83 6.07
N ARG A 238 25.65 -8.99 4.86
CA ARG A 238 26.20 -8.36 3.66
C ARG A 238 25.91 -6.85 3.60
N TRP A 239 24.80 -6.40 4.17
CA TRP A 239 24.29 -5.03 4.05
C TRP A 239 24.78 -4.12 5.18
N THR A 240 26.08 -4.18 5.46
CA THR A 240 26.79 -3.36 6.47
C THR A 240 28.03 -2.70 5.87
N PRO A 241 27.87 -1.76 4.92
CA PRO A 241 29.02 -1.07 4.36
C PRO A 241 29.67 -0.14 5.40
N ASP A 242 30.97 0.10 5.27
CA ASP A 242 31.75 0.92 6.22
C ASP A 242 31.28 2.38 6.26
N ASP A 243 30.67 2.87 5.17
CA ASP A 243 30.14 4.23 5.02
C ASP A 243 28.63 4.33 5.33
N ASP A 244 28.04 3.33 6.00
CA ASP A 244 26.65 3.38 6.44
C ASP A 244 26.43 4.56 7.40
N GLU A 245 25.59 5.49 6.97
CA GLU A 245 25.27 6.71 7.69
C GLU A 245 24.51 6.47 9.01
N GLY A 246 24.02 5.25 9.23
CA GLY A 246 23.26 4.86 10.41
C GLY A 246 21.89 5.53 10.49
N ILE A 247 21.35 5.66 11.70
CA ILE A 247 20.09 6.39 11.92
C ILE A 247 20.35 7.88 11.69
N LYS A 248 19.64 8.50 10.75
CA LYS A 248 19.64 9.94 10.52
C LYS A 248 18.23 10.48 10.47
N HIS A 249 18.03 11.65 11.08
CA HIS A 249 16.73 12.31 11.14
C HIS A 249 15.58 11.40 11.64
N GLY A 250 15.88 10.49 12.57
CA GLY A 250 14.89 9.55 13.09
C GLY A 250 14.47 8.45 12.11
N SER A 251 15.26 8.16 11.08
CA SER A 251 14.98 7.10 10.10
C SER A 251 16.18 6.19 9.91
N LEU A 252 15.91 4.91 9.64
CA LEU A 252 16.92 3.95 9.25
C LEU A 252 17.56 4.34 7.91
N SER A 253 18.85 4.01 7.76
CA SER A 253 19.52 4.10 6.47
C SER A 253 18.94 3.09 5.46
N PRO A 254 19.17 3.29 4.15
CA PRO A 254 18.77 2.30 3.14
C PRO A 254 19.31 0.89 3.42
N PHE A 255 20.55 0.77 3.92
CA PHE A 255 21.17 -0.52 4.25
C PHE A 255 20.52 -1.15 5.48
N GLN A 256 20.22 -0.34 6.50
CA GLN A 256 19.47 -0.78 7.67
C GLN A 256 18.05 -1.24 7.32
N ASN A 257 17.37 -0.62 6.36
CA ASN A 257 16.05 -1.09 5.90
C ASN A 257 16.10 -2.49 5.28
N VAL A 258 17.16 -2.82 4.52
CA VAL A 258 17.34 -4.20 4.03
C VAL A 258 17.54 -5.17 5.19
N ARG A 259 18.38 -4.82 6.17
CA ARG A 259 18.61 -5.63 7.38
C ARG A 259 17.33 -5.81 8.20
N LYS A 260 16.51 -4.77 8.34
CA LYS A 260 15.19 -4.80 9.01
C LYS A 260 14.27 -5.80 8.33
N GLY A 261 14.14 -5.75 7.00
CA GLY A 261 13.33 -6.71 6.24
C GLY A 261 13.77 -8.16 6.45
N LEU A 262 15.07 -8.43 6.40
CA LEU A 262 15.63 -9.77 6.63
C LEU A 262 15.48 -10.23 8.09
N ALA A 263 15.62 -9.31 9.05
CA ALA A 263 15.34 -9.57 10.46
C ALA A 263 13.85 -9.88 10.69
N HIS A 264 12.94 -9.20 9.99
CA HIS A 264 11.51 -9.51 10.04
C HIS A 264 11.22 -10.94 9.51
N LEU A 265 11.86 -11.34 8.40
CA LEU A 265 11.80 -12.72 7.92
C LEU A 265 12.36 -13.71 8.96
N ALA A 266 13.48 -13.39 9.60
CA ALA A 266 14.08 -14.23 10.63
C ALA A 266 13.15 -14.38 11.86
N LEU A 267 12.50 -13.30 12.29
CA LEU A 267 11.49 -13.34 13.36
C LEU A 267 10.31 -14.21 12.96
N ALA A 268 9.80 -14.11 11.74
CA ALA A 268 8.68 -14.93 11.27
C ALA A 268 9.02 -16.43 11.32
N LYS A 269 10.26 -16.81 11.02
CA LYS A 269 10.75 -18.19 11.13
C LYS A 269 11.00 -18.63 12.59
N ASN A 270 11.50 -17.74 13.44
CA ASN A 270 11.77 -18.02 14.84
C ASN A 270 11.36 -16.85 15.74
N GLY A 271 10.12 -16.90 16.21
CA GLY A 271 9.56 -15.87 17.10
C GLY A 271 10.22 -15.77 18.48
N LYS A 272 11.11 -16.71 18.86
CA LYS A 272 11.83 -16.66 20.14
C LYS A 272 12.99 -15.66 20.15
N ARG A 273 13.32 -15.07 19.00
CA ARG A 273 14.42 -14.09 18.84
C ARG A 273 14.03 -12.66 19.21
N VAL A 274 12.83 -12.45 19.74
CA VAL A 274 12.32 -11.10 20.08
C VAL A 274 13.26 -10.41 21.08
N ASP A 275 13.56 -11.06 22.19
CA ASP A 275 14.42 -10.48 23.24
C ASP A 275 15.85 -10.26 22.71
N GLU A 276 16.40 -11.25 21.99
CA GLU A 276 17.70 -11.14 21.30
C GLU A 276 17.77 -9.89 20.39
N PHE A 277 16.71 -9.64 19.63
CA PHE A 277 16.67 -8.52 18.68
C PHE A 277 16.47 -7.18 19.37
N LEU A 278 15.65 -7.12 20.43
CA LEU A 278 15.48 -5.92 21.25
C LEU A 278 16.76 -5.51 21.98
N GLU A 279 17.56 -6.49 22.40
CA GLU A 279 18.85 -6.26 23.07
C GLU A 279 19.97 -5.88 22.09
N SER A 280 19.88 -6.31 20.83
CA SER A 280 20.87 -6.07 19.78
C SER A 280 21.30 -4.62 19.67
N ASP A 281 22.59 -4.39 19.38
CA ASP A 281 23.12 -3.07 19.04
C ASP A 281 22.67 -2.60 17.64
N ASP A 282 22.27 -3.52 16.76
CA ASP A 282 21.81 -3.20 15.42
C ASP A 282 20.37 -2.61 15.46
N PRO A 283 20.18 -1.31 15.15
CA PRO A 283 18.86 -0.71 15.14
C PRO A 283 17.90 -1.34 14.13
N ALA A 284 18.41 -1.97 13.07
CA ALA A 284 17.57 -2.64 12.08
C ALA A 284 16.88 -3.88 12.67
N LEU A 285 17.56 -4.62 13.56
CA LEU A 285 17.00 -5.79 14.24
C LEU A 285 15.91 -5.37 15.23
N ARG A 286 16.16 -4.29 15.99
CA ARG A 286 15.16 -3.69 16.90
C ARG A 286 13.94 -3.21 16.13
N ALA A 287 14.14 -2.47 15.04
CA ALA A 287 13.07 -1.99 14.17
C ALA A 287 12.19 -3.11 13.61
N ALA A 288 12.78 -4.27 13.28
CA ALA A 288 12.01 -5.43 12.83
C ALA A 288 11.06 -5.96 13.90
N VAL A 289 11.46 -5.91 15.18
CA VAL A 289 10.57 -6.25 16.30
C VAL A 289 9.47 -5.20 16.44
N TYR A 290 9.84 -3.91 16.47
CA TYR A 290 8.92 -2.78 16.61
C TYR A 290 7.80 -2.80 15.57
N ALA A 291 8.14 -3.13 14.32
CA ALA A 291 7.21 -3.12 13.20
C ALA A 291 6.27 -4.34 13.15
N SER A 292 6.61 -5.47 13.79
CA SER A 292 5.95 -6.77 13.50
C SER A 292 5.46 -7.56 14.71
N ARG A 293 5.86 -7.19 15.94
CA ARG A 293 5.54 -7.94 17.15
C ARG A 293 4.70 -7.12 18.12
N SER A 294 3.88 -7.81 18.92
CA SER A 294 3.24 -7.19 20.08
C SER A 294 4.31 -6.82 21.10
N LEU A 295 4.19 -5.65 21.69
CA LEU A 295 5.09 -5.10 22.71
C LEU A 295 4.26 -4.71 23.92
N SER A 296 4.78 -4.87 25.13
CA SER A 296 4.16 -4.29 26.33
C SER A 296 4.30 -2.76 26.33
N ALA A 297 3.52 -2.07 27.17
CA ALA A 297 3.66 -0.63 27.36
C ALA A 297 5.10 -0.23 27.78
N ASP A 298 5.72 -1.01 28.65
CA ASP A 298 7.12 -0.80 29.07
C ASP A 298 8.10 -0.96 27.91
N GLN A 299 7.89 -1.97 27.05
CA GLN A 299 8.72 -2.17 25.85
C GLN A 299 8.55 -1.02 24.85
N ILE A 300 7.34 -0.47 24.70
CA ILE A 300 7.08 0.71 23.87
C ILE A 300 7.84 1.92 24.42
N ALA A 301 7.79 2.16 25.73
CA ALA A 301 8.52 3.26 26.35
C ALA A 301 10.04 3.10 26.19
N ALA A 302 10.56 1.90 26.46
CA ALA A 302 11.98 1.58 26.30
C ALA A 302 12.46 1.72 24.85
N ALA A 303 11.63 1.35 23.87
CA ALA A 303 11.93 1.53 22.45
C ALA A 303 12.06 3.02 22.08
N VAL A 304 11.18 3.89 22.59
CA VAL A 304 11.31 5.34 22.35
C VAL A 304 12.51 5.94 23.07
N GLU A 305 12.80 5.51 24.29
CA GLU A 305 14.01 5.96 25.00
C GLU A 305 15.29 5.60 24.24
N ARG A 306 15.35 4.37 23.70
CA ARG A 306 16.53 3.86 23.00
C ARG A 306 16.67 4.40 21.57
N ASP A 307 15.57 4.45 20.82
CA ASP A 307 15.56 4.68 19.37
C ASP A 307 14.80 5.93 18.93
N GLY A 308 14.22 6.67 19.87
CA GLY A 308 13.55 7.95 19.64
C GLY A 308 12.46 7.88 18.58
N ALA A 309 12.51 8.83 17.64
CA ALA A 309 11.55 8.93 16.55
C ALA A 309 11.52 7.68 15.65
N MET A 310 12.66 7.01 15.44
CA MET A 310 12.71 5.79 14.62
C MET A 310 11.89 4.67 15.28
N GLY A 311 12.12 4.43 16.58
CA GLY A 311 11.38 3.41 17.32
C GLY A 311 9.88 3.67 17.29
N PHE A 312 9.47 4.93 17.52
CA PHE A 312 8.07 5.33 17.43
C PHE A 312 7.46 5.13 16.04
N ASP A 313 8.17 5.53 14.97
CA ASP A 313 7.71 5.42 13.58
C ASP A 313 7.40 3.95 13.20
N GLU A 314 8.24 3.03 13.62
CA GLU A 314 8.03 1.60 13.37
C GLU A 314 6.84 1.05 14.19
N MET A 315 6.73 1.42 15.47
CA MET A 315 5.65 0.94 16.34
C MET A 315 4.28 1.48 15.94
N VAL A 316 4.16 2.76 15.56
CA VAL A 316 2.86 3.36 15.24
C VAL A 316 2.22 2.74 13.98
N ARG A 317 3.02 2.15 13.09
CA ARG A 317 2.55 1.39 11.91
C ARG A 317 2.25 -0.08 12.20
N ASN A 318 2.65 -0.59 13.36
CA ASN A 318 2.40 -1.97 13.75
C ASN A 318 0.93 -2.15 14.17
N THR A 319 0.14 -2.76 13.29
CA THR A 319 -1.30 -2.94 13.48
C THR A 319 -1.67 -3.77 14.71
N GLN A 320 -0.77 -4.61 15.22
CA GLN A 320 -1.05 -5.43 16.42
C GLN A 320 -1.16 -4.56 17.68
N LEU A 321 -0.40 -3.47 17.76
CA LEU A 321 -0.39 -2.56 18.92
C LEU A 321 -1.67 -1.71 19.00
N TRP A 322 -2.48 -1.65 17.95
CA TRP A 322 -3.71 -0.85 17.94
C TRP A 322 -4.92 -1.57 18.55
N ARG A 323 -4.81 -2.87 18.80
CA ARG A 323 -5.95 -3.70 19.25
C ARG A 323 -6.41 -3.40 20.67
N GLY A 324 -5.48 -3.10 21.58
CA GLY A 324 -5.77 -2.89 23.00
C GLY A 324 -5.64 -1.42 23.40
N GLN A 325 -6.52 -0.98 24.32
CA GLN A 325 -6.51 0.40 24.82
C GLN A 325 -5.17 0.78 25.46
N GLU A 326 -4.62 -0.09 26.32
CA GLU A 326 -3.33 0.12 26.97
C GLU A 326 -2.20 0.43 25.97
N HIS A 327 -2.11 -0.33 24.88
CA HIS A 327 -1.10 -0.13 23.85
C HIS A 327 -1.33 1.16 23.06
N ARG A 328 -2.59 1.54 22.79
CA ARG A 328 -2.91 2.81 22.15
C ARG A 328 -2.52 4.01 23.03
N ASP A 329 -2.74 3.91 24.33
CA ASP A 329 -2.34 4.94 25.29
C ASP A 329 -0.81 5.01 25.40
N ALA A 330 -0.12 3.87 25.40
CA ALA A 330 1.34 3.81 25.34
C ALA A 330 1.89 4.44 24.05
N LEU A 331 1.29 4.17 22.88
CA LEU A 331 1.65 4.81 21.60
C LEU A 331 1.39 6.32 21.64
N ARG A 332 0.30 6.76 22.26
CA ARG A 332 -0.01 8.18 22.43
C ARG A 332 1.05 8.86 23.30
N ALA A 333 1.39 8.27 24.44
CA ALA A 333 2.43 8.77 25.33
C ALA A 333 3.80 8.80 24.63
N ALA A 334 4.15 7.74 23.91
CA ALA A 334 5.35 7.65 23.08
C ALA A 334 5.44 8.79 22.05
N SER A 335 4.33 9.13 21.37
CA SER A 335 4.30 10.25 20.42
C SER A 335 4.69 11.58 21.07
N TRP A 336 4.19 11.85 22.28
CA TRP A 336 4.53 13.06 23.04
C TRP A 336 5.95 13.03 23.61
N ALA A 337 6.45 11.85 24.01
CA ALA A 337 7.82 11.70 24.47
C ALA A 337 8.83 12.09 23.37
N VAL A 338 8.59 11.65 22.12
CA VAL A 338 9.42 12.05 20.97
C VAL A 338 9.32 13.56 20.69
N VAL A 339 8.10 14.12 20.70
CA VAL A 339 7.88 15.56 20.50
C VAL A 339 8.62 16.40 21.54
N ASN A 340 8.52 16.03 22.82
CA ASN A 340 9.13 16.78 23.92
C ASN A 340 10.66 16.65 23.95
N ALA A 341 11.21 15.58 23.38
CA ALA A 341 12.65 15.38 23.28
C ALA A 341 13.30 16.23 22.18
N ASP A 342 12.53 16.73 21.20
CA ASP A 342 13.01 17.59 20.11
C ASP A 342 12.58 19.06 20.31
N PRO A 343 13.49 19.97 20.70
CA PRO A 343 13.20 21.39 20.86
C PRO A 343 12.69 22.09 19.60
N HIS A 344 12.89 21.48 18.43
CA HIS A 344 12.44 21.98 17.13
C HIS A 344 11.33 21.12 16.53
N SER A 345 10.66 20.29 17.35
CA SER A 345 9.61 19.40 16.88
C SER A 345 8.51 20.15 16.13
N ASP A 346 8.15 19.63 14.97
CA ASP A 346 7.04 20.07 14.13
C ASP A 346 5.71 19.35 14.48
N LEU A 347 5.68 18.66 15.63
CA LEU A 347 4.56 17.81 16.07
C LEU A 347 4.27 16.62 15.14
N LEU A 348 5.15 16.31 14.17
CA LEU A 348 4.96 15.22 13.23
C LEU A 348 4.69 13.86 13.90
N PRO A 349 5.40 13.45 14.98
CA PRO A 349 5.12 12.17 15.63
C PRO A 349 3.68 12.08 16.16
N HIS A 350 3.18 13.17 16.76
CA HIS A 350 1.81 13.21 17.27
C HIS A 350 0.76 13.29 16.15
N ASN A 351 1.05 14.02 15.08
CA ASN A 351 0.19 14.06 13.88
C ASN A 351 0.11 12.67 13.22
N LEU A 352 1.21 11.94 13.15
CA LEU A 352 1.26 10.57 12.65
C LEU A 352 0.44 9.62 13.53
N PHE A 353 0.55 9.72 14.85
CA PHE A 353 -0.32 8.98 15.77
C PHE A 353 -1.79 9.25 15.49
N THR A 354 -2.17 10.52 15.36
CA THR A 354 -3.57 10.93 15.13
C THR A 354 -4.09 10.40 13.80
N GLY A 355 -3.31 10.52 12.72
CA GLY A 355 -3.69 9.97 11.42
C GLY A 355 -3.81 8.44 11.41
N MET A 356 -2.93 7.75 12.14
CA MET A 356 -3.02 6.30 12.30
C MET A 356 -4.22 5.89 13.17
N TRP A 357 -4.55 6.66 14.22
CA TRP A 357 -5.77 6.45 15.02
C TRP A 357 -7.02 6.51 14.14
N GLU A 358 -7.20 7.60 13.39
CA GLU A 358 -8.36 7.78 12.51
C GLU A 358 -8.48 6.66 11.48
N ARG A 359 -7.34 6.24 10.91
CA ARG A 359 -7.29 5.12 9.97
C ARG A 359 -7.73 3.81 10.64
N MET A 360 -7.17 3.48 11.80
CA MET A 360 -7.44 2.23 12.50
C MET A 360 -8.87 2.16 13.03
N GLU A 361 -9.42 3.27 13.51
CA GLU A 361 -10.83 3.37 13.93
C GLU A 361 -11.78 3.11 12.77
N ARG A 362 -11.47 3.65 11.58
CA ARG A 362 -12.24 3.41 10.35
C ARG A 362 -12.13 1.97 9.83
N GLU A 363 -10.93 1.40 9.84
CA GLU A 363 -10.67 0.05 9.31
C GLU A 363 -11.10 -1.07 10.28
N HIS A 364 -11.06 -0.79 11.60
CA HIS A 364 -11.30 -1.78 12.66
C HIS A 364 -12.14 -1.19 13.83
N PRO A 365 -13.40 -0.78 13.59
CA PRO A 365 -14.20 -0.07 14.61
C PRO A 365 -14.41 -0.88 15.90
N SER A 366 -14.42 -2.21 15.83
CA SER A 366 -14.56 -3.09 17.00
C SER A 366 -13.36 -3.08 17.95
N TRP A 367 -12.19 -2.55 17.55
CA TRP A 367 -11.05 -2.40 18.47
C TRP A 367 -11.20 -1.16 19.38
N PHE A 368 -12.15 -0.28 19.04
CA PHE A 368 -12.38 1.01 19.70
C PHE A 368 -13.74 1.07 20.41
N SER A 369 -14.53 -0.01 20.38
CA SER A 369 -15.86 -0.08 21.00
C SER A 369 -15.84 -0.09 22.53
N ASP A 370 -14.71 -0.46 23.14
CA ASP A 370 -14.52 -0.46 24.61
C ASP A 370 -14.03 0.89 25.15
N VAL A 371 -13.93 1.91 24.30
CA VAL A 371 -13.64 3.28 24.75
C VAL A 371 -14.93 3.84 25.36
N ALA A 372 -15.14 3.56 26.64
CA ALA A 372 -16.04 4.35 27.45
C ALA A 372 -15.66 5.84 27.28
N PRO A 373 -16.64 6.76 27.15
CA PRO A 373 -16.33 8.18 27.08
C PRO A 373 -15.43 8.54 28.26
N SER A 374 -14.25 9.04 27.94
CA SER A 374 -13.15 9.44 28.83
C SER A 374 -13.60 9.89 30.23
N ASP A 375 -12.86 9.41 31.22
CA ASP A 375 -12.84 9.85 32.61
C ASP A 375 -13.03 11.39 32.70
N PRO A 376 -13.98 11.90 33.52
CA PRO A 376 -14.24 13.34 33.66
C PRO A 376 -13.05 14.20 34.10
N ASP A 377 -11.90 13.61 34.43
CA ASP A 377 -10.65 14.32 34.74
C ASP A 377 -9.79 14.63 33.49
N ASP A 378 -10.17 14.18 32.29
CA ASP A 378 -9.48 14.44 31.01
C ASP A 378 -9.83 15.83 30.41
N LEU A 379 -10.00 16.83 31.28
CA LEU A 379 -10.48 18.20 30.97
C LEU A 379 -9.36 19.24 30.80
N ASP A 380 -8.09 18.86 30.96
CA ASP A 380 -6.94 19.78 30.87
C ASP A 380 -6.33 19.91 29.46
N LEU A 381 -6.91 19.29 28.43
CA LEU A 381 -6.40 19.36 27.05
C LEU A 381 -7.26 20.30 26.16
N PRO A 382 -6.64 21.12 25.29
CA PRO A 382 -7.35 21.99 24.36
C PRO A 382 -8.14 21.19 23.32
N ALA A 383 -9.34 21.66 23.01
CA ALA A 383 -10.22 21.01 22.04
C ALA A 383 -9.60 20.95 20.63
N THR A 384 -9.74 19.79 19.99
CA THR A 384 -9.20 19.50 18.64
C THR A 384 -10.28 19.69 17.55
N ARG A 385 -9.86 19.70 16.27
CA ARG A 385 -10.81 19.69 15.13
C ARG A 385 -11.68 18.43 15.10
N GLY A 386 -11.16 17.29 15.58
CA GLY A 386 -11.91 16.04 15.69
C GLY A 386 -13.09 16.15 16.67
N ASP A 387 -12.92 16.90 17.76
CA ASP A 387 -14.01 17.16 18.73
C ASP A 387 -15.16 17.95 18.08
N VAL A 388 -14.83 18.92 17.23
CA VAL A 388 -15.82 19.71 16.47
C VAL A 388 -16.56 18.85 15.45
N HIS A 389 -15.86 17.94 14.77
CA HIS A 389 -16.49 16.99 13.83
C HIS A 389 -17.43 16.00 14.53
N ARG A 390 -17.05 15.45 15.70
CA ARG A 390 -17.95 14.59 16.48
C ARG A 390 -19.24 15.30 16.91
N VAL A 391 -19.16 16.57 17.30
CA VAL A 391 -20.36 17.37 17.64
C VAL A 391 -21.26 17.54 16.41
N LEU A 392 -20.67 17.81 15.24
CA LEU A 392 -21.40 17.95 13.98
C LEU A 392 -22.07 16.64 13.54
N GLU A 393 -21.41 15.50 13.67
CA GLU A 393 -21.97 14.19 13.35
C GLU A 393 -23.12 13.81 14.30
N THR A 394 -22.97 14.13 15.60
CA THR A 394 -24.02 13.90 16.61
C THR A 394 -25.26 14.76 16.32
N LEU A 395 -25.07 15.98 15.80
CA LEU A 395 -26.15 16.85 15.35
C LEU A 395 -26.81 16.35 14.06
N ALA A 396 -26.04 15.77 13.13
CA ALA A 396 -26.55 15.23 11.88
C ALA A 396 -27.35 13.92 12.04
N GLY A 397 -27.07 13.13 13.08
CA GLY A 397 -27.72 11.83 13.34
C GLY A 397 -28.98 11.86 14.22
N SER A 398 -29.34 12.99 14.85
CA SER A 398 -30.34 13.01 15.92
C SER A 398 -31.77 13.36 15.46
N ASN A 399 -32.42 12.45 14.73
CA ASN A 399 -33.87 12.56 14.39
C ASN A 399 -34.82 11.90 15.42
N THR A 400 -34.34 11.54 16.61
CA THR A 400 -35.18 11.01 17.70
C THR A 400 -34.85 11.74 19.00
N GLY A 401 -35.88 12.12 19.77
CA GLY A 401 -35.80 13.03 20.93
C GLY A 401 -34.88 12.62 22.10
N VAL A 402 -34.15 11.50 21.97
CA VAL A 402 -33.06 11.08 22.87
C VAL A 402 -31.75 11.83 22.57
N GLY A 403 -31.58 12.37 21.35
CA GLY A 403 -30.35 13.05 20.92
C GLY A 403 -30.06 14.40 21.60
N LEU A 404 -31.09 15.14 22.05
CA LEU A 404 -30.90 16.47 22.64
C LEU A 404 -30.12 16.46 23.97
N GLN A 405 -30.27 15.41 24.78
CA GLN A 405 -29.49 15.27 26.02
C GLN A 405 -28.02 14.92 25.75
N GLN A 406 -27.75 14.09 24.75
CA GLN A 406 -26.39 13.73 24.34
C GLN A 406 -25.69 14.92 23.67
N VAL A 407 -26.41 15.70 22.85
CA VAL A 407 -25.94 16.98 22.28
C VAL A 407 -25.66 17.99 23.40
N GLY A 408 -26.51 18.07 24.41
CA GLY A 408 -26.30 18.92 25.59
C GLY A 408 -25.01 18.58 26.34
N ALA A 409 -24.74 17.29 26.57
CA ALA A 409 -23.53 16.81 27.23
C ALA A 409 -22.26 17.10 26.39
N ALA A 410 -22.33 16.89 25.06
CA ALA A 410 -21.22 17.16 24.14
C ALA A 410 -20.90 18.66 24.05
N ILE A 411 -21.94 19.52 23.99
CA ILE A 411 -21.76 20.98 24.04
C ILE A 411 -21.22 21.41 25.39
N GLN A 412 -21.67 20.84 26.51
CA GLN A 412 -21.13 21.15 27.83
C GLN A 412 -19.66 20.74 27.98
N ALA A 413 -19.27 19.58 27.44
CA ALA A 413 -17.88 19.13 27.43
C ALA A 413 -16.99 20.07 26.59
N LEU A 414 -17.47 20.47 25.41
CA LEU A 414 -16.79 21.45 24.55
C LEU A 414 -16.65 22.81 25.25
N ASN A 415 -17.71 23.28 25.93
CA ASN A 415 -17.74 24.56 26.62
C ASN A 415 -16.84 24.57 27.86
N LYS A 416 -16.72 23.43 28.57
CA LYS A 416 -15.76 23.24 29.66
C LYS A 416 -14.30 23.29 29.14
N ARG A 417 -14.00 22.64 28.01
CA ARG A 417 -12.67 22.67 27.38
C ARG A 417 -12.28 24.02 26.77
N LEU A 418 -13.27 24.84 26.39
CA LEU A 418 -13.07 26.22 25.92
C LEU A 418 -13.02 27.26 27.04
N GLY A 419 -13.16 26.86 28.32
CA GLY A 419 -13.16 27.77 29.47
C GLY A 419 -11.92 28.67 29.54
N TRP A 420 -10.75 28.19 29.09
CA TRP A 420 -9.52 28.97 29.03
C TRP A 420 -9.54 30.06 27.95
N VAL A 421 -10.24 29.84 26.84
CA VAL A 421 -10.45 30.86 25.78
C VAL A 421 -11.34 31.99 26.30
N TRP A 422 -12.29 31.69 27.19
CA TRP A 422 -13.11 32.69 27.86
C TRP A 422 -12.28 33.55 28.83
N TRP A 423 -11.35 32.95 29.59
CA TRP A 423 -10.41 33.69 30.45
C TRP A 423 -9.40 34.53 29.66
N PHE A 424 -8.91 34.05 28.51
CA PHE A 424 -8.08 34.87 27.61
C PHE A 424 -8.85 36.04 27.00
N SER A 425 -10.10 35.81 26.59
CA SER A 425 -10.98 36.85 26.04
C SER A 425 -11.33 37.88 27.11
N LEU A 426 -11.60 37.45 28.34
CA LEU A 426 -11.87 38.32 29.49
C LEU A 426 -10.60 39.08 29.94
N GLY A 427 -9.42 38.43 29.91
CA GLY A 427 -8.13 39.06 30.17
C GLY A 427 -7.76 40.10 29.11
N ALA A 428 -8.03 39.83 27.84
CA ALA A 428 -7.86 40.79 26.74
C ALA A 428 -8.86 41.95 26.84
N LEU A 429 -10.10 41.70 27.29
CA LEU A 429 -11.10 42.73 27.54
C LEU A 429 -10.73 43.62 28.74
N LEU A 430 -10.22 43.04 29.82
CA LEU A 430 -9.77 43.78 31.01
C LEU A 430 -8.48 44.56 30.75
N ALA A 431 -7.55 44.04 29.93
CA ALA A 431 -6.36 44.76 29.50
C ALA A 431 -6.68 45.94 28.57
N THR A 432 -7.72 45.82 27.73
CA THR A 432 -8.15 46.92 26.85
C THR A 432 -8.97 47.99 27.57
N VAL A 433 -9.68 47.64 28.65
CA VAL A 433 -10.39 48.61 29.51
C VAL A 433 -9.46 49.26 30.54
N GLY A 434 -8.49 48.53 31.09
CA GLY A 434 -7.49 49.04 32.04
C GLY A 434 -6.49 50.03 31.45
N HIS A 435 -6.38 50.12 30.12
CA HIS A 435 -5.57 51.12 29.43
C HIS A 435 -6.30 52.43 29.12
N ARG A 436 -7.59 52.55 29.52
CA ARG A 436 -8.43 53.74 29.32
C ARG A 436 -9.00 54.33 30.64
N LEU A 437 -8.43 53.95 31.77
CA LEU A 437 -8.50 54.67 33.05
C LEU A 437 -7.07 55.05 33.44
#